data_AF-A0A0V0QTC4-F1
#
_entry.id   AF-A0A0V0QTC4-F1
#
_cell.length_a   1.000
_cell.length_b   1.000
_cell.length_c   1.000
_cell.angle_alpha   90.00
_cell.angle_beta   90.00
_cell.angle_gamma   90.00
#
_symmetry.space_group_name_H-M   'P 1'
#
loop_
_entity.id
_entity.type
_entity.pdbx_description
1 polymer ?
#
loop_
_entity_poly.entity_id
_entity_poly.type
_entity_poly.pdbx_seq_one_letter_code
_entity_poly.pdbx_strand_id
1 'polypeptide(L)'
;MQMQEKELKQSFIKNKIHMNHLIDISIQENQEKKEQYLRKQLKKENSCVQMGEHNFNNKIVKEPKFSEQYLDPFLFNNFPILYCKEHKQFQLNMVCANKNCEKKGLICCRCLTEEHLLNHEINSILCLDDVLSMCYNKLDLENEENEQYQFLIQTQQQMIKNLRDFAKQASQIADDLEQDIKFSAFNTRVEAQLKQEEVRDIALQLKRFNNIQQNKSESIINWSKNKKDNNKNQNNQNCQHFGENQQQFVIRNSFDQMLFEQNMQKLSQKIVFEKIKKKQKKNEILLDQNDQSLLDEQNNYKSENIQEEIQQEEDQIVKKIVLSKLDQYVGQQKQILHNRSLFLKKKTDSLLKNMRDIKFLTDQKKEWQCKIYQNMDLKEMVNQGWIIHYNFDYAKVSKVQDFLQIEKNCFDDSLICVGAINKEENENKIQLGAIDKKSEVFQLSQSCKKARKSENGDIYWYFVEKKSFGFADNEQIQLKDGDFNTFGKRISWKLNGEGGYRAGDNINLYNSSNWKKIILVLK
;
A
#
# COMPACT_ATOMS: atom_id res chain seq x y z
N MET A 1 -39.20 15.92 21.33
CA MET A 1 -38.42 15.99 20.07
C MET A 1 -37.55 17.25 19.96
N GLN A 2 -38.07 18.47 19.88
CA GLN A 2 -37.23 19.69 19.75
C GLN A 2 -36.22 19.89 20.89
N MET A 3 -36.60 19.52 22.12
CA MET A 3 -35.70 19.56 23.29
C MET A 3 -34.56 18.54 23.18
N GLN A 4 -34.86 17.31 22.74
CA GLN A 4 -33.87 16.25 22.50
C GLN A 4 -32.92 16.58 21.34
N GLU A 5 -33.41 17.25 20.30
CA GLU A 5 -32.57 17.72 19.19
C GLU A 5 -31.59 18.81 19.64
N LYS A 6 -32.03 19.70 20.55
CA LYS A 6 -31.18 20.74 21.13
C LYS A 6 -30.08 20.14 22.02
N GLU A 7 -30.40 19.13 22.82
CA GLU A 7 -29.43 18.40 23.64
C GLU A 7 -28.41 17.64 22.80
N LEU A 8 -28.85 17.00 21.70
CA LEU A 8 -27.94 16.31 20.76
C LEU A 8 -26.99 17.29 20.08
N LYS A 9 -27.49 18.47 19.65
CA LYS A 9 -26.66 19.53 19.05
C LYS A 9 -25.63 20.07 20.05
N GLN A 10 -26.01 20.28 21.31
CA GLN A 10 -25.08 20.73 22.35
C GLN A 10 -24.02 19.67 22.69
N SER A 11 -24.41 18.39 22.78
CA SER A 11 -23.48 17.27 22.98
C SER A 11 -22.48 17.15 21.82
N PHE A 12 -22.95 17.30 20.58
CA PHE A 12 -22.09 17.29 19.39
C PHE A 12 -21.08 18.44 19.39
N ILE A 13 -21.50 19.65 19.75
CA ILE A 13 -20.61 20.82 19.86
C ILE A 13 -19.57 20.59 20.96
N LYS A 14 -19.97 20.07 22.12
CA LYS A 14 -19.06 19.79 23.24
C LYS A 14 -18.00 18.75 22.86
N ASN A 15 -18.40 17.69 22.17
CA ASN A 15 -17.48 16.65 21.69
C ASN A 15 -16.54 17.19 20.60
N LYS A 16 -17.02 18.07 19.72
CA LYS A 16 -16.19 18.73 18.70
C LYS A 16 -15.12 19.62 19.35
N ILE A 17 -15.47 20.39 20.37
CA ILE A 17 -14.53 21.23 21.12
C ILE A 17 -13.49 20.35 21.83
N HIS A 18 -13.92 19.27 22.48
CA HIS A 18 -13.01 18.35 23.17
C HIS A 18 -12.03 17.66 22.20
N MET A 19 -12.51 17.22 21.04
CA MET A 19 -11.65 16.64 20.00
C MET A 19 -10.61 17.64 19.46
N ASN A 20 -11.02 18.90 19.22
CA ASN A 20 -10.08 19.93 18.80
C ASN A 20 -8.99 20.19 19.86
N HIS A 21 -9.36 20.24 21.14
CA HIS A 21 -8.40 20.41 22.23
C HIS A 21 -7.40 19.24 22.33
N LEU A 22 -7.84 18.00 22.10
CA LEU A 22 -6.94 16.84 22.07
C LEU A 22 -5.99 16.87 20.86
N ILE A 23 -6.45 17.39 19.73
CA ILE A 23 -5.61 17.61 18.54
C ILE A 23 -4.54 18.67 18.86
N ASP A 24 -4.91 19.77 19.53
CA ASP A 24 -3.96 20.83 19.90
C ASP A 24 -2.89 20.34 20.87
N ILE A 25 -3.25 19.53 21.88
CA ILE A 25 -2.29 18.86 22.78
C ILE A 25 -1.32 17.97 21.99
N SER A 26 -1.84 17.14 21.09
CA SER A 26 -1.00 16.24 20.27
C SER A 26 -0.03 17.02 19.36
N ILE A 27 -0.46 18.15 18.80
CA ILE A 27 0.40 19.03 18.02
C ILE A 27 1.52 19.61 18.90
N GLN A 28 1.18 20.08 20.11
CA GLN A 28 2.15 20.66 21.04
C GLN A 28 3.20 19.62 21.50
N GLU A 29 2.78 18.42 21.89
CA GLU A 29 3.70 17.34 22.27
C GLU A 29 4.66 16.94 21.14
N ASN A 30 4.17 16.94 19.89
CA ASN A 30 5.01 16.65 18.72
C ASN A 30 6.00 17.79 18.41
N GLN A 31 5.62 19.04 18.64
CA GLN A 31 6.52 20.18 18.53
C GLN A 31 7.65 20.12 19.57
N GLU A 32 7.32 19.82 20.84
CA GLU A 32 8.31 19.67 21.91
C GLU A 32 9.30 18.53 21.63
N LYS A 33 8.82 17.37 21.16
CA LYS A 33 9.69 16.25 20.74
C LYS A 33 10.62 16.63 19.59
N LYS A 34 10.11 17.39 18.61
CA LYS A 34 10.91 17.88 17.48
C LYS A 34 11.99 18.85 17.93
N GLU A 35 11.68 19.79 18.84
CA GLU A 35 12.67 20.70 19.41
C GLU A 35 13.73 19.97 20.24
N GLN A 36 13.32 18.99 21.04
CA GLN A 36 14.25 18.17 21.83
C GLN A 36 15.21 17.38 20.94
N TYR A 37 14.72 16.86 19.81
CA TYR A 37 15.54 16.19 18.79
C TYR A 37 16.55 17.15 18.15
N LEU A 38 16.11 18.34 17.73
CA LEU A 38 16.98 19.36 17.14
C LEU A 38 18.08 19.83 18.13
N ARG A 39 17.74 20.01 19.42
CA ARG A 39 18.72 20.33 20.46
C ARG A 39 19.77 19.22 20.65
N LYS A 40 19.37 17.95 20.49
CA LYS A 40 20.32 16.81 20.54
C LYS A 40 21.26 16.79 19.33
N GLN A 41 20.76 17.13 18.14
CA GLN A 41 21.59 17.18 16.92
C GLN A 41 22.60 18.34 16.95
N LEU A 42 22.18 19.54 17.35
CA LEU A 42 23.07 20.70 17.51
C LEU A 42 24.20 20.46 18.52
N LYS A 43 23.93 19.70 19.59
CA LYS A 43 24.98 19.29 20.55
C LYS A 43 25.98 18.31 19.95
N LYS A 44 25.56 17.41 19.05
CA LYS A 44 26.45 16.47 18.35
C LYS A 44 27.34 17.19 17.33
N GLU A 45 26.77 18.11 16.55
CA GLU A 45 27.52 18.87 15.55
C GLU A 45 28.59 19.76 16.20
N ASN A 46 28.26 20.44 17.30
CA ASN A 46 29.24 21.25 18.05
C ASN A 46 30.35 20.41 18.71
N SER A 47 30.13 19.11 18.95
CA SER A 47 31.17 18.20 19.48
C SER A 47 32.10 17.63 18.40
N CYS A 48 31.71 17.68 17.12
CA CYS A 48 32.52 17.16 16.01
C CYS A 48 33.48 18.19 15.40
N VAL A 49 33.32 19.50 15.68
CA VAL A 49 34.18 20.55 15.11
C VAL A 49 35.56 20.66 15.79
N GLN A 50 35.81 19.94 16.90
CA GLN A 50 37.06 20.04 17.65
C GLN A 50 38.11 18.93 17.38
N MET A 51 37.91 18.01 16.43
CA MET A 51 38.92 17.00 16.13
C MET A 51 39.20 16.82 14.63
N GLY A 52 40.32 17.41 14.19
CA GLY A 52 41.33 16.68 13.42
C GLY A 52 41.26 16.77 11.89
N GLU A 53 41.94 17.79 11.36
CA GLU A 53 42.56 17.77 10.04
C GLU A 53 43.64 16.67 9.99
N HIS A 54 43.54 15.70 9.07
CA HIS A 54 44.70 14.93 8.59
C HIS A 54 44.52 14.35 7.17
N ASN A 55 45.36 14.85 6.27
CA ASN A 55 45.90 14.34 5.00
C ASN A 55 45.34 13.04 4.38
N PHE A 56 44.72 13.20 3.20
CA PHE A 56 44.51 12.13 2.21
C PHE A 56 45.57 12.21 1.09
N ASN A 57 46.32 11.12 0.89
CA ASN A 57 47.18 10.92 -0.29
C ASN A 57 46.54 9.89 -1.23
N ASN A 58 46.38 10.29 -2.50
CA ASN A 58 45.77 9.53 -3.59
C ASN A 58 46.65 8.34 -4.03
N LYS A 59 46.01 7.17 -4.26
CA LYS A 59 46.57 6.10 -5.09
C LYS A 59 45.50 5.52 -6.00
N ILE A 60 45.68 5.77 -7.30
CA ILE A 60 44.86 5.31 -8.42
C ILE A 60 45.14 3.82 -8.65
N VAL A 61 44.10 2.98 -8.65
CA VAL A 61 44.17 1.56 -9.03
C VAL A 61 43.44 1.37 -10.35
N LYS A 62 44.10 0.67 -11.28
CA LYS A 62 43.63 0.37 -12.65
C LYS A 62 42.57 -0.73 -12.65
N GLU A 63 41.57 -0.59 -13.52
CA GLU A 63 40.51 -1.57 -13.78
C GLU A 63 41.01 -2.80 -14.57
N PRO A 64 40.47 -4.02 -14.31
CA PRO A 64 40.73 -5.19 -15.13
C PRO A 64 39.72 -5.33 -16.28
N LYS A 65 40.23 -5.75 -17.45
CA LYS A 65 39.45 -6.12 -18.63
C LYS A 65 38.79 -7.49 -18.44
N PHE A 66 37.50 -7.61 -18.73
CA PHE A 66 36.79 -8.89 -18.83
C PHE A 66 36.58 -9.30 -20.30
N SER A 67 36.82 -10.59 -20.58
CA SER A 67 36.70 -11.24 -21.89
C SER A 67 35.29 -11.77 -22.15
N GLU A 68 34.88 -11.71 -23.41
CA GLU A 68 33.62 -12.22 -23.94
C GLU A 68 33.58 -13.76 -23.94
N GLN A 69 32.72 -14.37 -23.11
CA GLN A 69 32.07 -15.66 -23.36
C GLN A 69 31.02 -15.93 -22.26
N TYR A 70 29.75 -16.08 -22.69
CA TYR A 70 28.55 -16.40 -21.91
C TYR A 70 28.35 -15.63 -20.59
N LEU A 71 27.52 -14.58 -20.63
CA LEU A 71 27.01 -13.93 -19.41
C LEU A 71 26.08 -14.91 -18.68
N ASP A 72 26.54 -15.44 -17.54
CA ASP A 72 25.69 -16.14 -16.59
C ASP A 72 24.52 -15.23 -16.16
N PRO A 73 23.30 -15.78 -15.96
CA PRO A 73 22.17 -15.01 -15.48
C PRO A 73 22.50 -14.34 -14.15
N PHE A 74 22.45 -13.01 -14.10
CA PHE A 74 22.53 -12.28 -12.84
C PHE A 74 21.17 -12.30 -12.15
N LEU A 75 21.15 -12.72 -10.89
CA LEU A 75 19.94 -12.71 -10.05
C LEU A 75 19.85 -11.38 -9.31
N PHE A 76 18.82 -10.60 -9.58
CA PHE A 76 18.47 -9.43 -8.75
C PHE A 76 17.25 -9.81 -7.90
N ASN A 77 17.44 -9.89 -6.57
CA ASN A 77 16.39 -10.35 -5.64
C ASN A 77 15.72 -11.66 -6.09
N ASN A 78 16.51 -12.67 -6.48
CA ASN A 78 16.08 -13.98 -6.98
C ASN A 78 15.39 -13.99 -8.37
N PHE A 79 15.42 -12.89 -9.12
CA PHE A 79 14.87 -12.84 -10.48
C PHE A 79 15.96 -12.90 -11.56
N PRO A 80 15.82 -13.76 -12.59
CA PRO A 80 16.80 -13.84 -13.67
C PRO A 80 16.69 -12.63 -14.60
N ILE A 81 17.70 -11.76 -14.57
CA ILE A 81 17.85 -10.66 -15.52
C ILE A 81 18.82 -11.09 -16.61
N LEU A 82 18.39 -11.01 -17.88
CA LEU A 82 19.25 -11.28 -19.04
C LEU A 82 19.24 -10.12 -20.00
N TYR A 83 20.32 -9.99 -20.76
CA TYR A 83 20.45 -9.03 -21.83
C TYR A 83 19.65 -9.46 -23.06
N CYS A 84 18.65 -8.68 -23.45
CA CYS A 84 17.88 -8.92 -24.66
C CYS A 84 18.66 -8.41 -25.88
N LYS A 85 19.02 -9.30 -26.81
CA LYS A 85 19.75 -8.93 -28.04
C LYS A 85 18.94 -8.01 -28.98
N GLU A 86 17.63 -8.24 -29.11
CA GLU A 86 16.75 -7.41 -29.94
C GLU A 86 16.68 -5.96 -29.41
N HIS A 87 16.66 -5.78 -28.09
CA HIS A 87 16.47 -4.47 -27.45
C HIS A 87 17.75 -3.82 -26.91
N LYS A 88 18.90 -4.51 -27.03
CA LYS A 88 20.22 -4.08 -26.55
C LYS A 88 20.24 -3.56 -25.10
N GLN A 89 19.48 -4.21 -24.20
CA GLN A 89 19.40 -3.84 -22.78
C GLN A 89 19.05 -5.04 -21.89
N PHE A 90 19.42 -4.98 -20.60
CA PHE A 90 19.05 -5.97 -19.59
C PHE A 90 17.57 -5.84 -19.23
N GLN A 91 16.85 -6.96 -19.22
CA GLN A 91 15.43 -6.98 -18.94
C GLN A 91 15.03 -8.16 -18.06
N LEU A 92 13.91 -7.98 -17.37
CA LEU A 92 13.20 -9.05 -16.70
C LEU A 92 12.63 -9.99 -17.76
N ASN A 93 12.84 -11.29 -17.59
CA ASN A 93 12.37 -12.29 -18.54
C ASN A 93 11.27 -13.15 -17.94
N MET A 94 10.33 -13.56 -18.77
CA MET A 94 9.27 -14.51 -18.46
C MET A 94 9.55 -15.84 -19.14
N VAL A 95 9.12 -16.95 -18.55
CA VAL A 95 9.34 -18.27 -19.14
C VAL A 95 8.11 -18.68 -19.96
N CYS A 96 8.28 -18.84 -21.27
CA CYS A 96 7.27 -19.46 -22.12
C CYS A 96 7.40 -20.99 -22.04
N ALA A 97 6.39 -21.66 -21.47
CA ALA A 97 6.40 -23.11 -21.29
C ALA A 97 5.88 -23.89 -22.50
N ASN A 98 5.32 -23.20 -23.52
CA ASN A 98 4.80 -23.85 -24.72
C ASN A 98 5.93 -24.51 -25.54
N LYS A 99 5.82 -25.83 -25.74
CA LYS A 99 6.83 -26.66 -26.41
C LYS A 99 7.02 -26.34 -27.90
N ASN A 100 6.00 -25.75 -28.54
CA ASN A 100 5.99 -25.46 -29.97
C ASN A 100 6.30 -23.98 -30.29
N CYS A 101 6.64 -23.17 -29.28
CA CYS A 101 7.04 -21.78 -29.48
C CYS A 101 8.47 -21.70 -30.02
N GLU A 102 8.68 -20.98 -31.12
CA GLU A 102 10.02 -20.72 -31.67
C GLU A 102 10.93 -19.94 -30.70
N LYS A 103 10.33 -19.17 -29.78
CA LYS A 103 11.00 -18.42 -28.69
C LYS A 103 10.96 -19.15 -27.34
N LYS A 104 11.05 -20.48 -27.34
CA LYS A 104 11.04 -21.31 -26.12
C LYS A 104 12.15 -20.87 -25.14
N GLY A 105 11.78 -20.56 -23.89
CA GLY A 105 12.71 -20.12 -22.85
C GLY A 105 12.35 -18.75 -22.26
N LEU A 106 13.37 -18.00 -21.85
CA LEU A 106 13.25 -16.67 -21.24
C LEU A 106 12.95 -15.63 -22.33
N ILE A 107 11.73 -15.11 -22.35
CA ILE A 107 11.26 -14.05 -23.25
C ILE A 107 11.26 -12.73 -22.49
N CYS A 108 11.91 -11.70 -23.00
CA CYS A 108 11.84 -10.39 -22.36
C CYS A 108 10.44 -9.77 -22.52
N CYS A 109 10.01 -8.96 -21.57
CA CYS A 109 8.66 -8.39 -21.54
C CYS A 109 8.28 -7.58 -22.79
N ARG A 110 9.27 -7.01 -23.51
CA ARG A 110 9.03 -6.25 -24.76
C ARG A 110 8.97 -7.13 -26.02
N CYS A 111 9.51 -8.35 -25.98
CA CYS A 111 9.39 -9.32 -27.08
C CYS A 111 8.08 -10.13 -27.01
N LEU A 112 7.26 -9.88 -25.99
CA LEU A 112 6.00 -10.60 -25.78
C LEU A 112 4.95 -10.08 -26.77
N THR A 113 4.58 -10.92 -27.73
CA THR A 113 3.53 -10.58 -28.70
C THR A 113 2.16 -10.97 -28.16
N GLU A 114 1.10 -10.40 -28.74
CA GLU A 114 -0.29 -10.76 -28.43
C GLU A 114 -0.55 -12.27 -28.64
N GLU A 115 0.11 -12.86 -29.63
CA GLU A 115 0.11 -14.30 -29.88
C GLU A 115 0.67 -15.13 -28.69
N HIS A 116 1.74 -14.65 -28.03
CA HIS A 116 2.28 -15.31 -26.84
C HIS A 116 1.31 -15.26 -25.66
N LEU A 117 0.57 -14.15 -25.51
CA LEU A 117 -0.42 -13.98 -24.44
C LEU A 117 -1.66 -14.84 -24.65
N LEU A 118 -2.08 -15.00 -25.91
CA LEU A 118 -3.31 -15.72 -26.26
C LEU A 118 -3.11 -17.24 -26.38
N ASN A 119 -1.95 -17.67 -26.88
CA ASN A 119 -1.76 -19.06 -27.31
C ASN A 119 -0.76 -19.86 -26.47
N HIS A 120 0.04 -19.22 -25.60
CA HIS A 120 1.08 -19.90 -24.84
C HIS A 120 0.82 -19.87 -23.33
N GLU A 121 1.07 -20.99 -22.66
CA GLU A 121 1.06 -21.07 -21.20
C GLU A 121 2.36 -20.41 -20.66
N ILE A 122 2.22 -19.21 -20.10
CA ILE A 122 3.33 -18.44 -19.52
C ILE A 122 3.38 -18.72 -18.02
N ASN A 123 4.30 -19.60 -17.62
CA ASN A 123 4.48 -20.00 -16.22
C ASN A 123 5.43 -19.03 -15.51
N SER A 124 5.00 -17.78 -15.36
CA SER A 124 5.44 -16.82 -14.34
C SER A 124 4.78 -15.46 -14.63
N ILE A 125 3.54 -15.26 -14.18
CA ILE A 125 3.00 -13.91 -14.04
C ILE A 125 3.54 -13.39 -12.71
N LEU A 126 4.74 -12.79 -12.75
CA LEU A 126 5.06 -11.77 -11.76
C LEU A 126 4.13 -10.59 -12.06
N CYS A 127 3.53 -10.05 -11.01
CA CYS A 127 2.54 -9.00 -11.12
C CYS A 127 3.12 -7.85 -11.97
N LEU A 128 2.44 -7.50 -13.06
CA LEU A 128 2.80 -6.36 -13.90
C LEU A 128 2.94 -5.08 -13.04
N ASP A 129 2.22 -5.03 -11.92
CA ASP A 129 2.28 -4.00 -10.89
C ASP A 129 3.67 -3.88 -10.23
N ASP A 130 4.39 -4.99 -9.99
CA ASP A 130 5.72 -4.98 -9.36
C ASP A 130 6.81 -4.53 -10.34
N VAL A 131 6.71 -4.94 -11.61
CA VAL A 131 7.67 -4.58 -12.67
C VAL A 131 7.52 -3.11 -13.05
N LEU A 132 6.29 -2.59 -13.12
CA LEU A 132 6.04 -1.18 -13.41
C LEU A 132 6.49 -0.28 -12.24
N SER A 133 6.21 -0.65 -10.99
CA SER A 133 6.68 0.10 -9.81
C SER A 133 8.22 0.20 -9.76
N MET A 134 8.94 -0.82 -10.25
CA MET A 134 10.40 -0.84 -10.29
C MET A 134 11.00 -0.10 -11.49
N CYS A 135 10.36 -0.12 -12.67
CA CYS A 135 10.83 0.62 -13.85
C CYS A 135 10.75 2.15 -13.70
N TYR A 136 9.90 2.66 -12.81
CA TYR A 136 9.75 4.12 -12.59
C TYR A 136 10.74 4.71 -11.57
N ASN A 137 11.47 3.89 -10.81
CA ASN A 137 12.38 4.38 -9.75
C ASN A 137 13.81 4.70 -10.23
N LYS A 138 14.08 4.68 -11.54
CA LYS A 138 15.34 5.18 -12.09
C LYS A 138 15.24 5.62 -13.55
N LEU A 139 14.65 6.80 -13.74
CA LEU A 139 14.92 7.66 -14.89
C LEU A 139 15.36 9.00 -14.32
N ASP A 140 16.68 9.23 -14.26
CA ASP A 140 17.22 10.58 -14.22
C ASP A 140 16.90 11.21 -15.58
N LEU A 141 15.86 12.03 -15.63
CA LEU A 141 15.59 12.93 -16.75
C LEU A 141 15.27 14.30 -16.18
N GLU A 142 16.29 15.15 -16.20
CA GLU A 142 16.11 16.59 -16.15
C GLU A 142 15.22 17.02 -17.34
N ASN A 143 14.19 17.81 -17.04
CA ASN A 143 13.47 18.77 -17.91
C ASN A 143 12.22 18.38 -18.72
N GLU A 144 11.65 17.15 -18.68
CA GLU A 144 10.36 16.85 -19.37
C GLU A 144 9.11 16.73 -18.46
N GLU A 145 9.25 16.84 -17.14
CA GLU A 145 8.17 16.56 -16.17
C GLU A 145 7.03 17.61 -16.08
N ASN A 146 7.06 18.69 -16.87
CA ASN A 146 5.98 19.68 -16.81
C ASN A 146 4.83 19.35 -17.78
N GLU A 147 5.09 18.84 -18.99
CA GLU A 147 4.02 18.72 -20.00
C GLU A 147 3.03 17.57 -19.72
N GLN A 148 3.50 16.41 -19.29
CA GLN A 148 2.62 15.27 -18.97
C GLN A 148 1.77 15.54 -17.72
N TYR A 149 2.33 16.25 -16.73
CA TYR A 149 1.60 16.65 -15.53
C TYR A 149 0.57 17.76 -15.84
N GLN A 150 0.92 18.73 -16.70
CA GLN A 150 -0.02 19.74 -17.19
C GLN A 150 -1.13 19.11 -18.04
N PHE A 151 -0.83 18.11 -18.87
CA PHE A 151 -1.83 17.39 -19.65
C PHE A 151 -2.84 16.63 -18.76
N LEU A 152 -2.37 15.99 -17.69
CA LEU A 152 -3.23 15.34 -16.69
C LEU A 152 -4.13 16.35 -15.95
N ILE A 153 -3.57 17.50 -15.56
CA ILE A 153 -4.35 18.59 -14.94
C ILE A 153 -5.41 19.12 -15.90
N GLN A 154 -5.05 19.36 -17.16
CA GLN A 154 -5.98 19.84 -18.20
C GLN A 154 -7.10 18.83 -18.45
N THR A 155 -6.77 17.53 -18.51
CA THR A 155 -7.75 16.45 -18.69
C THR A 155 -8.71 16.37 -17.51
N GLN A 156 -8.21 16.46 -16.28
CA GLN A 156 -9.05 16.48 -15.08
C GLN A 156 -9.95 17.72 -15.02
N GLN A 157 -9.43 18.90 -15.38
CA GLN A 157 -10.20 20.14 -15.45
C GLN A 157 -11.31 20.06 -16.51
N GLN A 158 -11.04 19.44 -17.66
CA GLN A 158 -12.03 19.23 -18.71
C GLN A 158 -13.15 18.26 -18.26
N MET A 159 -12.81 17.18 -17.54
CA MET A 159 -13.82 16.29 -16.95
C MET A 159 -14.72 17.01 -15.93
N ILE A 160 -14.12 17.84 -15.06
CA ILE A 160 -14.88 18.65 -14.08
C ILE A 160 -15.81 19.63 -14.81
N LYS A 161 -15.36 20.24 -15.90
CA LYS A 161 -16.18 21.13 -16.74
C LYS A 161 -17.37 20.38 -17.34
N ASN A 162 -17.14 19.23 -17.97
CA ASN A 162 -18.20 18.41 -18.57
C ASN A 162 -19.25 17.98 -17.53
N LEU A 163 -18.83 17.62 -16.31
CA LEU A 163 -19.74 17.29 -15.21
C LEU A 163 -20.57 18.48 -14.74
N ARG A 164 -20.01 19.69 -14.72
CA ARG A 164 -20.77 20.92 -14.42
C ARG A 164 -21.79 21.23 -15.50
N ASP A 165 -21.41 21.09 -16.76
CA ASP A 165 -22.31 21.36 -17.89
C ASP A 165 -23.45 20.35 -17.93
N PHE A 166 -23.18 19.07 -17.64
CA PHE A 166 -24.21 18.04 -17.46
C PHE A 166 -25.14 18.37 -16.29
N ALA A 167 -24.61 18.79 -15.14
CA ALA A 167 -25.44 19.18 -13.99
C ALA A 167 -26.32 20.41 -14.30
N LYS A 168 -25.84 21.36 -15.10
CA LYS A 168 -26.65 22.49 -15.58
C LYS A 168 -27.75 22.04 -16.53
N GLN A 169 -27.45 21.14 -17.47
CA GLN A 169 -28.46 20.57 -18.37
C GLN A 169 -29.53 19.81 -17.61
N ALA A 170 -29.14 19.00 -16.62
CA ALA A 170 -30.08 18.29 -15.75
C ALA A 170 -30.95 19.24 -14.92
N SER A 171 -30.38 20.36 -14.43
CA SER A 171 -31.14 21.41 -13.75
C SER A 171 -32.14 22.08 -14.68
N GLN A 172 -31.73 22.44 -15.90
CA GLN A 172 -32.61 23.05 -16.90
C GLN A 172 -33.78 22.12 -17.26
N ILE A 173 -33.49 20.83 -17.48
CA ILE A 173 -34.51 19.80 -17.74
C ILE A 173 -35.50 19.71 -16.57
N ALA A 174 -35.01 19.80 -15.32
CA ALA A 174 -35.88 19.78 -14.14
C ALA A 174 -36.77 21.03 -14.06
N ASP A 175 -36.25 22.20 -14.42
CA ASP A 175 -37.01 23.47 -14.46
C ASP A 175 -38.06 23.45 -15.58
N ASP A 176 -37.72 22.89 -16.76
CA ASP A 176 -38.65 22.72 -17.89
C ASP A 176 -39.78 21.73 -17.52
N LEU A 177 -39.43 20.61 -16.88
CA LEU A 177 -40.40 19.67 -16.31
C LEU A 177 -41.30 20.32 -15.25
N GLU A 178 -40.77 21.21 -14.41
CA GLU A 178 -41.57 21.95 -13.43
C GLU A 178 -42.62 22.84 -14.12
N GLN A 179 -42.27 23.47 -15.24
CA GLN A 179 -43.22 24.27 -16.02
C GLN A 179 -44.30 23.40 -16.68
N ASP A 180 -43.94 22.24 -17.21
CA ASP A 180 -44.89 21.28 -17.80
C ASP A 180 -45.83 20.67 -16.75
N ILE A 181 -45.33 20.43 -15.53
CA ILE A 181 -46.13 19.93 -14.39
C ILE A 181 -47.13 20.98 -13.90
N LYS A 182 -46.79 22.28 -13.99
CA LYS A 182 -47.73 23.37 -13.68
C LYS A 182 -48.89 23.43 -14.69
N PHE A 183 -48.69 22.92 -15.92
CA PHE A 183 -49.68 22.95 -17.00
C PHE A 183 -50.59 21.71 -17.11
N SER A 184 -50.24 20.55 -16.52
CA SER A 184 -51.03 19.31 -16.72
C SER A 184 -52.03 18.99 -15.58
N ALA A 185 -53.20 18.49 -15.98
CA ALA A 185 -54.35 18.22 -15.11
C ALA A 185 -54.11 17.10 -14.07
N PHE A 186 -54.94 17.14 -13.03
CA PHE A 186 -54.78 16.64 -11.65
C PHE A 186 -54.22 15.21 -11.43
N ASN A 187 -54.37 14.26 -12.36
CA ASN A 187 -53.89 12.88 -12.17
C ASN A 187 -52.41 12.67 -12.54
N THR A 188 -51.79 13.60 -13.28
CA THR A 188 -50.35 13.54 -13.62
C THR A 188 -49.47 14.09 -12.48
N ARG A 189 -50.05 14.77 -11.48
CA ARG A 189 -49.33 15.44 -10.38
C ARG A 189 -48.62 14.49 -9.40
N VAL A 190 -49.20 13.33 -9.08
CA VAL A 190 -48.64 12.43 -8.06
C VAL A 190 -47.43 11.66 -8.59
N GLU A 191 -47.51 11.11 -9.80
CA GLU A 191 -46.36 10.47 -10.44
C GLU A 191 -45.25 11.48 -10.78
N ALA A 192 -45.62 12.72 -11.14
CA ALA A 192 -44.65 13.77 -11.40
C ALA A 192 -43.97 14.27 -10.12
N GLN A 193 -44.67 14.36 -8.99
CA GLN A 193 -44.08 14.69 -7.69
C GLN A 193 -43.11 13.62 -7.19
N LEU A 194 -43.43 12.34 -7.37
CA LEU A 194 -42.51 11.24 -7.02
C LEU A 194 -41.23 11.29 -7.89
N LYS A 195 -41.37 11.55 -9.19
CA LYS A 195 -40.22 11.75 -10.08
C LYS A 195 -39.42 13.01 -9.75
N GLN A 196 -40.08 14.08 -9.30
CA GLN A 196 -39.43 15.30 -8.82
C GLN A 196 -38.59 15.02 -7.57
N GLU A 197 -39.07 14.24 -6.62
CA GLU A 197 -38.31 13.87 -5.42
C GLU A 197 -37.10 12.98 -5.76
N GLU A 198 -37.26 12.01 -6.67
CA GLU A 198 -36.14 11.18 -7.13
C GLU A 198 -35.07 11.99 -7.85
N VAL A 199 -35.45 12.89 -8.77
CA VAL A 199 -34.51 13.77 -9.48
C VAL A 199 -33.83 14.75 -8.52
N ARG A 200 -34.55 15.27 -7.52
CA ARG A 200 -34.00 16.15 -6.49
C ARG A 200 -33.01 15.43 -5.59
N ASP A 201 -33.27 14.16 -5.25
CA ASP A 201 -32.33 13.35 -4.46
C ASP A 201 -31.08 13.02 -5.27
N ILE A 202 -31.22 12.67 -6.56
CA ILE A 202 -30.08 12.48 -7.47
C ILE A 202 -29.25 13.77 -7.59
N ALA A 203 -29.89 14.94 -7.75
CA ALA A 203 -29.20 16.22 -7.81
C ALA A 203 -28.46 16.56 -6.50
N LEU A 204 -29.03 16.23 -5.34
CA LEU A 204 -28.38 16.39 -4.03
C LEU A 204 -27.20 15.44 -3.86
N GLN A 205 -27.32 14.18 -4.31
CA GLN A 205 -26.23 13.20 -4.29
C GLN A 205 -25.08 13.64 -5.20
N LEU A 206 -25.38 14.14 -6.40
CA LEU A 206 -24.38 14.70 -7.33
C LEU A 206 -23.70 15.96 -6.77
N LYS A 207 -24.46 16.84 -6.11
CA LYS A 207 -23.91 18.03 -5.44
C LYS A 207 -22.97 17.65 -4.28
N ARG A 208 -23.35 16.63 -3.48
CA ARG A 208 -22.48 16.08 -2.41
C ARG A 208 -21.21 15.47 -2.98
N PHE A 209 -21.32 14.71 -4.06
CA PHE A 209 -20.17 14.13 -4.75
C PHE A 209 -19.24 15.23 -5.29
N ASN A 210 -19.78 16.27 -5.92
CA ASN A 210 -19.02 17.39 -6.43
C ASN A 210 -18.29 18.16 -5.31
N ASN A 211 -18.95 18.41 -4.17
CA ASN A 211 -18.31 19.01 -3.00
C ASN A 211 -17.15 18.14 -2.45
N ILE A 212 -17.32 16.82 -2.43
CA ILE A 212 -16.24 15.89 -2.02
C ILE A 212 -15.05 15.98 -2.99
N GLN A 213 -15.30 16.09 -4.29
CA GLN A 213 -14.24 16.23 -5.30
C GLN A 213 -13.56 17.61 -5.22
N GLN A 214 -14.32 18.68 -5.01
CA GLN A 214 -13.78 20.03 -4.80
C GLN A 214 -12.88 20.08 -3.56
N ASN A 215 -13.35 19.56 -2.41
CA ASN A 215 -12.58 19.51 -1.18
C ASN A 215 -11.28 18.69 -1.33
N LYS A 216 -11.32 17.60 -2.11
CA LYS A 216 -10.12 16.82 -2.45
C LYS A 216 -9.16 17.61 -3.34
N SER A 217 -9.67 18.28 -4.37
CA SER A 217 -8.84 19.10 -5.26
C SER A 217 -8.21 20.30 -4.53
N GLU A 218 -8.93 20.95 -3.63
CA GLU A 218 -8.42 22.03 -2.78
C GLU A 218 -7.38 21.51 -1.78
N SER A 219 -7.59 20.32 -1.21
CA SER A 219 -6.60 19.67 -0.33
C SER A 219 -5.30 19.35 -1.07
N ILE A 220 -5.39 18.90 -2.33
CA ILE A 220 -4.22 18.63 -3.19
C ILE A 220 -3.52 19.93 -3.60
N ILE A 221 -4.26 20.99 -3.92
CA ILE A 221 -3.71 22.31 -4.25
C ILE A 221 -3.03 22.95 -3.04
N ASN A 222 -3.65 22.87 -1.85
CA ASN A 222 -3.08 23.39 -0.61
C ASN A 222 -1.85 22.59 -0.17
N TRP A 223 -1.86 21.26 -0.36
CA TRP A 223 -0.68 20.41 -0.13
C TRP A 223 0.46 20.78 -1.09
N SER A 224 0.17 21.01 -2.36
CA SER A 224 1.15 21.44 -3.38
C SER A 224 1.74 22.83 -3.07
N LYS A 225 0.92 23.79 -2.61
CA LYS A 225 1.38 25.12 -2.18
C LYS A 225 2.26 25.04 -0.92
N ASN A 226 1.85 24.29 0.10
CA ASN A 226 2.64 24.08 1.32
C ASN A 226 3.97 23.33 1.06
N LYS A 227 4.05 22.54 -0.01
CA LYS A 227 5.30 21.88 -0.43
C LYS A 227 6.26 22.84 -1.13
N LYS A 228 5.75 23.85 -1.86
CA LYS A 228 6.57 24.91 -2.48
C LYS A 228 7.16 25.88 -1.45
N ASP A 229 6.45 26.15 -0.36
CA ASP A 229 6.96 27.03 0.71
C ASP A 229 7.98 26.34 1.61
N ASN A 230 7.91 25.01 1.78
CA ASN A 230 8.89 24.23 2.56
C ASN A 230 10.15 23.83 1.77
N ASN A 231 10.13 23.87 0.43
CA ASN A 231 11.27 23.48 -0.41
C ASN A 231 12.35 24.56 -0.58
N LYS A 232 12.26 25.70 0.14
CA LYS A 232 13.36 26.68 0.18
C LYS A 232 14.40 26.40 1.26
N ASN A 233 14.21 25.43 2.15
CA ASN A 233 15.20 25.02 3.14
C ASN A 233 14.99 23.57 3.57
N GLN A 234 15.61 22.61 2.87
CA GLN A 234 16.24 21.37 3.40
C GLN A 234 16.42 20.30 2.31
N ASN A 235 17.55 19.58 2.41
CA ASN A 235 17.91 18.42 1.60
C ASN A 235 16.96 17.24 1.84
N ASN A 236 16.51 16.65 0.73
CA ASN A 236 15.50 15.59 0.67
C ASN A 236 16.10 14.18 0.81
N GLN A 237 15.48 13.34 1.65
CA GLN A 237 15.22 11.92 1.35
C GLN A 237 14.04 11.42 2.22
N ASN A 238 13.18 10.61 1.59
CA ASN A 238 12.04 9.85 2.12
C ASN A 238 10.66 10.54 2.15
N CYS A 239 9.88 10.34 1.08
CA CYS A 239 8.42 10.13 1.11
C CYS A 239 7.89 9.70 -0.28
N GLN A 240 7.80 8.40 -0.54
CA GLN A 240 7.12 7.83 -1.70
C GLN A 240 6.37 6.55 -1.30
N HIS A 241 5.07 6.66 -1.01
CA HIS A 241 4.12 5.54 -1.02
C HIS A 241 2.71 6.07 -0.79
N PHE A 242 2.00 6.52 -1.84
CA PHE A 242 0.52 6.70 -1.80
C PHE A 242 -0.17 6.84 -3.18
N GLY A 243 0.55 6.73 -4.32
CA GLY A 243 0.02 7.03 -5.66
C GLY A 243 -0.65 5.88 -6.43
N GLU A 244 -0.45 4.62 -6.04
CA GLU A 244 -0.70 3.46 -6.91
C GLU A 244 -2.21 3.09 -7.05
N ASN A 245 -3.05 3.39 -6.06
CA ASN A 245 -4.47 2.98 -6.09
C ASN A 245 -5.40 3.95 -6.88
N GLN A 246 -4.92 5.13 -7.30
CA GLN A 246 -5.76 6.11 -7.99
C GLN A 246 -5.75 5.93 -9.52
N GLN A 247 -4.68 5.39 -10.10
CA GLN A 247 -4.56 5.22 -11.57
C GLN A 247 -5.34 3.99 -12.09
N GLN A 248 -5.37 2.88 -11.35
CA GLN A 248 -6.21 1.71 -11.68
C GLN A 248 -7.73 2.02 -11.66
N PHE A 249 -8.15 3.07 -10.93
CA PHE A 249 -9.54 3.53 -10.85
C PHE A 249 -9.99 4.32 -12.09
N VAL A 250 -9.07 5.02 -12.77
CA VAL A 250 -9.38 5.86 -13.94
C VAL A 250 -9.58 5.00 -15.19
N ILE A 251 -8.73 4.00 -15.40
CA ILE A 251 -8.79 3.14 -16.59
C ILE A 251 -10.08 2.31 -16.63
N ARG A 252 -10.53 1.81 -15.47
CA ARG A 252 -11.75 0.98 -15.37
C ARG A 252 -13.04 1.79 -15.60
N ASN A 253 -13.10 3.02 -15.10
CA ASN A 253 -14.25 3.91 -15.33
C ASN A 253 -14.36 4.37 -16.80
N SER A 254 -13.23 4.59 -17.48
CA SER A 254 -13.24 4.91 -18.93
C SER A 254 -13.78 3.76 -19.78
N PHE A 255 -13.50 2.51 -19.40
CA PHE A 255 -14.01 1.34 -20.13
C PHE A 255 -15.52 1.16 -19.97
N ASP A 256 -16.04 1.31 -18.75
CA ASP A 256 -17.48 1.23 -18.47
C ASP A 256 -18.26 2.37 -19.16
N GLN A 257 -17.67 3.57 -19.27
CA GLN A 257 -18.24 4.70 -20.01
C GLN A 257 -18.28 4.45 -21.53
N MET A 258 -17.19 3.94 -22.12
CA MET A 258 -17.18 3.55 -23.54
C MET A 258 -18.25 2.50 -23.87
N LEU A 259 -18.42 1.50 -23.00
CA LEU A 259 -19.41 0.45 -23.19
C LEU A 259 -20.85 0.99 -23.13
N PHE A 260 -21.10 1.97 -22.26
CA PHE A 260 -22.38 2.68 -22.18
C PHE A 260 -22.67 3.48 -23.45
N GLU A 261 -21.71 4.27 -23.93
CA GLU A 261 -21.84 5.08 -25.15
C GLU A 261 -22.11 4.21 -26.39
N GLN A 262 -21.41 3.08 -26.53
CA GLN A 262 -21.65 2.12 -27.61
C GLN A 262 -23.06 1.50 -27.55
N ASN A 263 -23.56 1.17 -26.36
CA ASN A 263 -24.90 0.60 -26.20
C ASN A 263 -26.00 1.63 -26.49
N MET A 264 -25.77 2.91 -26.16
CA MET A 264 -26.68 4.01 -26.48
C MET A 264 -26.70 4.30 -27.99
N GLN A 265 -25.56 4.24 -28.68
CA GLN A 265 -25.49 4.35 -30.14
C GLN A 265 -26.23 3.20 -30.85
N LYS A 266 -26.07 1.96 -30.38
CA LYS A 266 -26.81 0.80 -30.95
C LYS A 266 -28.32 0.96 -30.77
N LEU A 267 -28.75 1.51 -29.63
CA LEU A 267 -30.16 1.75 -29.36
C LEU A 267 -30.74 2.86 -30.27
N SER A 268 -30.02 3.96 -30.46
CA SER A 268 -30.47 5.05 -31.35
C SER A 268 -30.59 4.58 -32.80
N GLN A 269 -29.62 3.80 -33.28
CA GLN A 269 -29.68 3.18 -34.61
C GLN A 269 -30.89 2.26 -34.79
N LYS A 270 -31.20 1.45 -33.77
CA LYS A 270 -32.37 0.54 -33.82
C LYS A 270 -33.69 1.32 -33.87
N ILE A 271 -33.80 2.42 -33.13
CA ILE A 271 -34.98 3.31 -33.15
C ILE A 271 -35.14 3.95 -34.54
N VAL A 272 -34.05 4.43 -35.13
CA VAL A 272 -34.07 5.02 -36.48
C VAL A 272 -34.50 3.97 -37.52
N PHE A 273 -33.98 2.74 -37.45
CA PHE A 273 -34.36 1.66 -38.35
C PHE A 273 -35.85 1.29 -38.28
N GLU A 274 -36.42 1.21 -37.08
CA GLU A 274 -37.85 0.93 -36.90
C GLU A 274 -38.73 2.06 -37.45
N LYS A 275 -38.32 3.33 -37.25
CA LYS A 275 -39.00 4.50 -37.85
C LYS A 275 -39.00 4.44 -39.38
N ILE A 276 -37.88 4.05 -39.99
CA ILE A 276 -37.76 3.90 -41.46
C ILE A 276 -38.67 2.79 -41.97
N LYS A 277 -38.67 1.61 -41.34
CA LYS A 277 -39.53 0.47 -41.73
C LYS A 277 -41.01 0.84 -41.70
N LYS A 278 -41.46 1.54 -40.65
CA LYS A 278 -42.86 1.98 -40.55
C LYS A 278 -43.23 3.02 -41.61
N LYS A 279 -42.32 3.95 -41.92
CA LYS A 279 -42.51 4.95 -42.99
C LYS A 279 -42.61 4.30 -44.37
N GLN A 280 -41.80 3.28 -44.64
CA GLN A 280 -41.88 2.49 -45.88
C GLN A 280 -43.22 1.77 -46.01
N LYS A 281 -43.67 1.08 -44.94
CA LYS A 281 -44.96 0.40 -44.91
C LYS A 281 -46.15 1.36 -45.07
N LYS A 282 -46.04 2.59 -44.55
CA LYS A 282 -47.05 3.66 -44.73
C LYS A 282 -47.12 4.15 -46.18
N ASN A 283 -45.97 4.29 -46.85
CA ASN A 283 -45.93 4.69 -48.26
C ASN A 283 -46.50 3.60 -49.17
N GLU A 284 -46.30 2.32 -48.85
CA GLU A 284 -46.94 1.20 -49.56
C GLU A 284 -48.47 1.26 -49.46
N ILE A 285 -49.02 1.61 -48.28
CA ILE A 285 -50.48 1.74 -48.08
C ILE A 285 -51.06 2.97 -48.80
N LEU A 286 -50.32 4.08 -48.87
CA LEU A 286 -50.75 5.31 -49.55
C LEU A 286 -50.75 5.18 -51.08
N LEU A 287 -49.89 4.33 -51.64
CA LEU A 287 -49.84 4.07 -53.09
C LEU A 287 -51.05 3.27 -53.58
N ASP A 288 -51.71 2.50 -52.70
CA ASP A 288 -52.95 1.75 -53.02
C ASP A 288 -54.23 2.61 -52.97
N GLN A 289 -54.17 3.88 -52.53
CA GLN A 289 -55.35 4.72 -52.29
C GLN A 289 -55.56 5.88 -53.29
N ASN A 290 -54.74 5.98 -54.33
CA ASN A 290 -54.91 7.01 -55.38
C ASN A 290 -55.83 6.52 -56.50
N ASP A 291 -57.14 6.55 -56.24
CA ASP A 291 -58.19 6.66 -57.27
C ASP A 291 -59.50 7.13 -56.62
N GLN A 292 -59.63 8.44 -56.34
CA GLN A 292 -60.89 9.24 -56.36
C GLN A 292 -60.72 10.60 -55.64
N SER A 293 -60.55 11.65 -56.44
CA SER A 293 -60.55 13.05 -56.01
C SER A 293 -61.99 13.55 -55.79
N LEU A 294 -62.40 13.69 -54.53
CA LEU A 294 -63.49 14.57 -54.01
C LEU A 294 -63.84 14.30 -52.53
N LEU A 295 -63.09 13.45 -51.83
CA LEU A 295 -63.19 13.18 -50.37
C LEU A 295 -62.04 13.81 -49.55
N ASP A 296 -61.26 14.68 -50.18
CA ASP A 296 -59.90 15.03 -49.74
C ASP A 296 -59.82 15.93 -48.49
N GLU A 297 -60.85 16.72 -48.18
CA GLU A 297 -60.85 17.55 -46.96
C GLU A 297 -61.29 16.79 -45.69
N GLN A 298 -62.24 15.85 -45.78
CA GLN A 298 -62.62 15.01 -44.64
C GLN A 298 -61.59 13.91 -44.35
N ASN A 299 -60.89 13.43 -45.37
CA ASN A 299 -59.81 12.45 -45.21
C ASN A 299 -58.53 13.05 -44.61
N ASN A 300 -58.22 14.32 -44.91
CA ASN A 300 -57.06 14.99 -44.30
C ASN A 300 -57.19 15.12 -42.78
N TYR A 301 -58.36 15.55 -42.29
CA TYR A 301 -58.62 15.73 -40.85
C TYR A 301 -58.61 14.39 -40.08
N LYS A 302 -59.12 13.32 -40.69
CA LYS A 302 -58.99 11.97 -40.12
C LYS A 302 -57.55 11.47 -40.14
N SER A 303 -56.77 11.82 -41.15
CA SER A 303 -55.37 11.39 -41.24
C SER A 303 -54.47 12.05 -40.19
N GLU A 304 -54.74 13.30 -39.81
CA GLU A 304 -53.99 14.03 -38.76
C GLU A 304 -54.26 13.45 -37.36
N ASN A 305 -55.53 13.19 -37.02
CA ASN A 305 -55.88 12.55 -35.74
C ASN A 305 -55.27 11.14 -35.60
N ILE A 306 -55.27 10.35 -36.69
CA ILE A 306 -54.63 9.03 -36.69
C ILE A 306 -53.10 9.15 -36.54
N GLN A 307 -52.48 10.20 -37.09
CA GLN A 307 -51.04 10.44 -36.92
C GLN A 307 -50.69 10.83 -35.49
N GLU A 308 -51.50 11.64 -34.83
CA GLU A 308 -51.31 11.98 -33.42
C GLU A 308 -51.46 10.75 -32.51
N GLU A 309 -52.49 9.91 -32.73
CA GLU A 309 -52.67 8.67 -31.95
C GLU A 309 -51.48 7.70 -32.13
N ILE A 310 -51.00 7.51 -33.36
CA ILE A 310 -49.84 6.66 -33.63
C ILE A 310 -48.58 7.24 -32.95
N GLN A 311 -48.37 8.56 -33.01
CA GLN A 311 -47.23 9.20 -32.38
C GLN A 311 -47.28 9.05 -30.85
N GLN A 312 -48.45 9.21 -30.24
CA GLN A 312 -48.65 9.00 -28.80
C GLN A 312 -48.39 7.55 -28.38
N GLU A 313 -48.85 6.56 -29.16
CA GLU A 313 -48.54 5.15 -28.89
C GLU A 313 -47.04 4.85 -29.02
N GLU A 314 -46.37 5.41 -30.03
CA GLU A 314 -44.92 5.27 -30.19
C GLU A 314 -44.14 5.85 -29.00
N ASP A 315 -44.53 7.04 -28.54
CA ASP A 315 -43.89 7.68 -27.39
C ASP A 315 -44.13 6.90 -26.09
N GLN A 316 -45.31 6.31 -25.92
CA GLN A 316 -45.58 5.41 -24.78
C GLN A 316 -44.72 4.13 -24.82
N ILE A 317 -44.54 3.54 -26.01
CA ILE A 317 -43.68 2.35 -26.18
C ILE A 317 -42.22 2.69 -25.90
N VAL A 318 -41.72 3.80 -26.45
CA VAL A 318 -40.34 4.28 -26.21
C VAL A 318 -40.14 4.54 -24.72
N LYS A 319 -41.09 5.22 -24.06
CA LYS A 319 -41.03 5.48 -22.61
C LYS A 319 -40.96 4.19 -21.79
N LYS A 320 -41.78 3.17 -22.10
CA LYS A 320 -41.72 1.85 -21.43
C LYS A 320 -40.37 1.15 -21.61
N ILE A 321 -39.81 1.19 -22.83
CA ILE A 321 -38.50 0.59 -23.12
C ILE A 321 -37.39 1.32 -22.36
N VAL A 322 -37.41 2.65 -22.34
CA VAL A 322 -36.41 3.46 -21.63
C VAL A 322 -36.47 3.21 -20.13
N LEU A 323 -37.66 3.21 -19.52
CA LEU A 323 -37.82 2.93 -18.09
C LEU A 323 -37.36 1.53 -17.72
N SER A 324 -37.71 0.51 -18.51
CA SER A 324 -37.24 -0.87 -18.28
C SER A 324 -35.72 -0.99 -18.33
N LYS A 325 -35.06 -0.32 -19.28
CA LYS A 325 -33.59 -0.30 -19.37
C LYS A 325 -32.95 0.48 -18.22
N LEU A 326 -33.58 1.57 -17.78
CA LEU A 326 -33.13 2.35 -16.64
C LEU A 326 -33.17 1.51 -15.36
N ASP A 327 -34.26 0.77 -15.12
CA ASP A 327 -34.39 -0.14 -13.98
C ASP A 327 -33.34 -1.25 -14.01
N GLN A 328 -33.09 -1.84 -15.18
CA GLN A 328 -32.04 -2.84 -15.35
C GLN A 328 -30.65 -2.26 -15.02
N TYR A 329 -30.35 -1.05 -15.51
CA TYR A 329 -29.09 -0.36 -15.23
C TYR A 329 -28.94 -0.04 -13.74
N VAL A 330 -29.98 0.49 -13.10
CA VAL A 330 -30.00 0.77 -11.66
C VAL A 330 -29.80 -0.52 -10.85
N GLY A 331 -30.43 -1.63 -11.26
CA GLY A 331 -30.23 -2.95 -10.66
C GLY A 331 -28.77 -3.42 -10.74
N GLN A 332 -28.15 -3.28 -11.91
CA GLN A 332 -26.73 -3.60 -12.11
C GLN A 332 -25.81 -2.72 -11.24
N GLN A 333 -26.06 -1.42 -11.17
CA GLN A 333 -25.28 -0.51 -10.32
C GLN A 333 -25.42 -0.84 -8.84
N LYS A 334 -26.62 -1.19 -8.36
CA LYS A 334 -26.84 -1.65 -6.98
C LYS A 334 -26.05 -2.93 -6.69
N GLN A 335 -26.02 -3.89 -7.62
CA GLN A 335 -25.24 -5.13 -7.46
C GLN A 335 -23.74 -4.87 -7.43
N ILE A 336 -23.23 -3.98 -8.29
CA ILE A 336 -21.82 -3.56 -8.30
C ILE A 336 -21.44 -2.91 -6.97
N LEU A 337 -22.27 -1.98 -6.47
CA LEU A 337 -22.05 -1.32 -5.18
C LEU A 337 -22.08 -2.31 -4.01
N HIS A 338 -23.00 -3.28 -4.02
CA HIS A 338 -23.07 -4.33 -3.01
C HIS A 338 -21.81 -5.20 -3.00
N ASN A 339 -21.35 -5.66 -4.17
CA ASN A 339 -20.12 -6.46 -4.29
C ASN A 339 -18.89 -5.68 -3.83
N ARG A 340 -18.82 -4.38 -4.15
CA ARG A 340 -17.73 -3.50 -3.70
C ARG A 340 -17.74 -3.32 -2.18
N SER A 341 -18.93 -3.17 -1.57
CA SER A 341 -19.09 -3.10 -0.13
C SER A 341 -18.59 -4.37 0.56
N LEU A 342 -18.95 -5.55 0.04
CA LEU A 342 -18.48 -6.84 0.56
C LEU A 342 -16.95 -7.00 0.44
N PHE A 343 -16.36 -6.60 -0.68
CA PHE A 343 -14.91 -6.63 -0.87
C PHE A 343 -14.19 -5.72 0.14
N LEU A 344 -14.67 -4.48 0.31
CA LEU A 344 -14.10 -3.54 1.28
C LEU A 344 -14.23 -4.06 2.72
N LYS A 345 -15.36 -4.70 3.06
CA LYS A 345 -15.55 -5.34 4.37
C LYS A 345 -14.53 -6.44 4.62
N LYS A 346 -14.36 -7.37 3.67
CA LYS A 346 -13.34 -8.45 3.77
C LYS A 346 -11.92 -7.90 3.93
N LYS A 347 -11.56 -6.85 3.18
CA LYS A 347 -10.25 -6.20 3.28
C LYS A 347 -10.06 -5.53 4.64
N THR A 348 -11.10 -4.87 5.16
CA THR A 348 -11.09 -4.23 6.49
C THR A 348 -10.94 -5.27 7.61
N ASP A 349 -11.69 -6.38 7.54
CA ASP A 349 -11.61 -7.47 8.52
C ASP A 349 -10.21 -8.12 8.54
N SER A 350 -9.61 -8.31 7.36
CA SER A 350 -8.23 -8.80 7.22
C SER A 350 -7.21 -7.84 7.84
N LEU A 351 -7.33 -6.53 7.58
CA LEU A 351 -6.47 -5.51 8.19
C LEU A 351 -6.63 -5.46 9.71
N LEU A 352 -7.87 -5.52 10.22
CA LEU A 352 -8.15 -5.53 11.66
C LEU A 352 -7.56 -6.77 12.34
N LYS A 353 -7.61 -7.93 11.69
CA LYS A 353 -6.95 -9.14 12.18
C LYS A 353 -5.44 -8.93 12.29
N ASN A 354 -4.80 -8.45 11.22
CA ASN A 354 -3.37 -8.18 11.22
C ASN A 354 -2.97 -7.14 12.29
N MET A 355 -3.80 -6.11 12.53
CA MET A 355 -3.55 -5.13 13.58
C MET A 355 -3.63 -5.73 14.99
N ARG A 356 -4.57 -6.65 15.25
CA ARG A 356 -4.65 -7.36 16.53
C ARG A 356 -3.42 -8.24 16.75
N ASP A 357 -2.99 -8.95 15.71
CA ASP A 357 -1.80 -9.81 15.76
C ASP A 357 -0.54 -8.97 16.01
N ILE A 358 -0.39 -7.81 15.35
CA ILE A 358 0.72 -6.86 15.60
C ILE A 358 0.70 -6.34 17.03
N LYS A 359 -0.47 -5.97 17.56
CA LYS A 359 -0.57 -5.49 18.96
C LYS A 359 -0.19 -6.58 19.94
N PHE A 360 -0.70 -7.79 19.75
CA PHE A 360 -0.35 -8.96 20.57
C PHE A 360 1.16 -9.23 20.57
N LEU A 361 1.79 -9.24 19.39
CA LEU A 361 3.25 -9.39 19.27
C LEU A 361 4.01 -8.24 19.92
N THR A 362 3.52 -7.01 19.84
CA THR A 362 4.14 -5.84 20.48
C THR A 362 4.07 -5.93 22.00
N ASP A 363 2.93 -6.34 22.54
CA ASP A 363 2.74 -6.51 23.98
C ASP A 363 3.57 -7.69 24.52
N GLN A 364 3.63 -8.80 23.78
CA GLN A 364 4.56 -9.89 24.08
C GLN A 364 6.01 -9.38 24.06
N LYS A 365 6.46 -8.70 22.99
CA LYS A 365 7.82 -8.15 22.89
C LYS A 365 8.21 -7.33 24.13
N LYS A 366 7.29 -6.54 24.69
CA LYS A 366 7.53 -5.77 25.93
C LYS A 366 7.73 -6.65 27.16
N GLU A 367 7.02 -7.77 27.24
CA GLU A 367 7.15 -8.71 28.36
C GLU A 367 8.52 -9.40 28.38
N TRP A 368 8.99 -9.81 27.20
CA TRP A 368 10.28 -10.49 27.00
C TRP A 368 11.49 -9.58 27.24
N GLN A 369 11.34 -8.28 27.05
CA GLN A 369 12.43 -7.32 27.02
C GLN A 369 13.18 -7.20 28.36
N CYS A 370 14.50 -7.16 28.24
CA CYS A 370 15.44 -6.61 29.21
C CYS A 370 15.51 -7.38 30.53
N LYS A 371 15.36 -8.70 30.45
CA LYS A 371 15.45 -9.63 31.58
C LYS A 371 16.32 -10.85 31.28
N ILE A 372 16.79 -11.47 32.36
CA ILE A 372 17.46 -12.77 32.33
C ILE A 372 16.45 -13.86 32.66
N TYR A 373 16.38 -14.87 31.80
CA TYR A 373 15.48 -16.00 31.88
C TYR A 373 16.26 -17.29 32.11
N GLN A 374 15.59 -18.27 32.71
CA GLN A 374 16.12 -19.61 32.92
C GLN A 374 15.10 -20.63 32.39
N ASN A 375 15.61 -21.73 31.85
CA ASN A 375 14.81 -22.86 31.38
C ASN A 375 13.75 -22.50 30.32
N MET A 376 14.06 -21.57 29.41
CA MET A 376 13.14 -21.24 28.31
C MET A 376 13.03 -22.39 27.32
N ASP A 377 11.83 -22.69 26.83
CA ASP A 377 11.63 -23.71 25.81
C ASP A 377 12.01 -23.16 24.42
N LEU A 378 13.03 -23.75 23.81
CA LEU A 378 13.55 -23.32 22.51
C LEU A 378 12.52 -23.50 21.39
N LYS A 379 11.76 -24.59 21.42
CA LYS A 379 10.74 -24.86 20.39
C LYS A 379 9.60 -23.86 20.50
N GLU A 380 9.18 -23.53 21.71
CA GLU A 380 8.19 -22.49 21.96
C GLU A 380 8.66 -21.12 21.44
N MET A 381 9.90 -20.73 21.72
CA MET A 381 10.46 -19.48 21.18
C MET A 381 10.45 -19.49 19.64
N VAL A 382 10.90 -20.57 19.01
CA VAL A 382 10.87 -20.67 17.53
C VAL A 382 9.44 -20.58 16.99
N ASN A 383 8.47 -21.23 17.64
CA ASN A 383 7.05 -21.15 17.28
C ASN A 383 6.46 -19.74 17.44
N GLN A 384 7.02 -18.93 18.34
CA GLN A 384 6.66 -17.52 18.53
C GLN A 384 7.37 -16.58 17.53
N GLY A 385 8.11 -17.13 16.55
CA GLY A 385 8.74 -16.36 15.48
C GLY A 385 10.21 -15.99 15.72
N TRP A 386 10.84 -16.53 16.79
CA TRP A 386 12.28 -16.36 16.98
C TRP A 386 13.08 -17.16 15.96
N ILE A 387 14.08 -16.52 15.36
CA ILE A 387 14.96 -17.11 14.35
C ILE A 387 16.32 -17.40 14.99
N ILE A 388 16.82 -18.64 14.87
CA ILE A 388 18.15 -19.03 15.35
C ILE A 388 19.21 -18.50 14.37
N HIS A 389 20.05 -17.57 14.83
CA HIS A 389 21.13 -16.98 14.02
C HIS A 389 22.53 -17.53 14.39
N TYR A 390 22.68 -18.04 15.60
CA TYR A 390 23.94 -18.64 16.07
C TYR A 390 23.58 -19.88 16.88
N ASN A 391 24.17 -21.04 16.58
CA ASN A 391 23.96 -22.28 17.34
C ASN A 391 25.18 -23.17 17.20
N PHE A 392 26.11 -23.05 18.14
CA PHE A 392 27.39 -23.77 18.10
C PHE A 392 27.77 -24.27 19.48
N ASP A 393 28.46 -25.41 19.53
CA ASP A 393 29.01 -25.91 20.79
C ASP A 393 29.94 -24.87 21.44
N TYR A 394 30.05 -24.90 22.77
CA TYR A 394 30.96 -24.01 23.49
C TYR A 394 32.40 -24.22 23.04
N ALA A 395 32.81 -25.42 22.63
CA ALA A 395 34.12 -25.69 22.02
C ALA A 395 34.42 -24.89 20.73
N LYS A 396 33.40 -24.44 19.99
CA LYS A 396 33.59 -23.65 18.76
C LYS A 396 34.11 -22.26 19.13
N VAL A 397 35.20 -21.82 18.52
CA VAL A 397 35.70 -20.45 18.70
C VAL A 397 34.70 -19.42 18.16
N SER A 398 34.39 -18.39 18.96
CA SER A 398 33.58 -17.25 18.53
C SER A 398 34.47 -16.07 18.13
N LYS A 399 34.10 -15.37 17.06
CA LYS A 399 34.81 -14.18 16.56
C LYS A 399 33.91 -12.96 16.62
N VAL A 400 34.50 -11.77 16.78
CA VAL A 400 33.77 -10.49 16.73
C VAL A 400 32.94 -10.38 15.45
N GLN A 401 33.50 -10.82 14.31
CA GLN A 401 32.83 -10.79 13.01
C GLN A 401 31.54 -11.61 12.97
N ASP A 402 31.44 -12.71 13.74
CA ASP A 402 30.23 -13.52 13.80
C ASP A 402 29.06 -12.68 14.33
N PHE A 403 29.30 -11.88 15.37
CA PHE A 403 28.28 -11.03 16.00
C PHE A 403 27.96 -9.80 15.15
N LEU A 404 28.96 -9.16 14.53
CA LEU A 404 28.74 -8.03 13.62
C LEU A 404 27.91 -8.43 12.39
N GLN A 405 28.05 -9.67 11.90
CA GLN A 405 27.22 -10.17 10.81
C GLN A 405 25.76 -10.37 11.26
N ILE A 406 25.53 -10.87 12.47
CA ILE A 406 24.18 -10.99 13.04
C ILE A 406 23.58 -9.59 13.20
N GLU A 407 24.31 -8.65 13.79
CA GLU A 407 23.88 -7.27 14.01
C GLU A 407 23.42 -6.59 12.70
N LYS A 408 24.20 -6.74 11.62
CA LYS A 408 23.87 -6.18 10.29
C LYS A 408 22.57 -6.74 9.70
N ASN A 409 22.19 -7.95 10.08
CA ASN A 409 20.98 -8.62 9.58
C ASN A 409 19.74 -8.37 10.45
N CYS A 410 19.85 -7.55 11.50
CA CYS A 410 18.79 -7.22 12.44
C CYS A 410 18.29 -5.78 12.27
N PHE A 411 16.99 -5.57 12.44
CA PHE A 411 16.41 -4.23 12.57
C PHE A 411 16.79 -3.61 13.91
N ASP A 412 16.71 -2.28 14.02
CA ASP A 412 17.12 -1.57 15.24
C ASP A 412 16.23 -1.87 16.44
N ASP A 413 14.97 -2.24 16.20
CA ASP A 413 14.00 -2.68 17.21
C ASP A 413 13.94 -4.20 17.41
N SER A 414 14.81 -4.97 16.74
CA SER A 414 14.89 -6.41 16.92
C SER A 414 15.31 -6.78 18.34
N LEU A 415 14.69 -7.83 18.88
CA LEU A 415 15.09 -8.43 20.14
C LEU A 415 16.07 -9.56 19.91
N ILE A 416 17.10 -9.59 20.72
CA ILE A 416 18.19 -10.56 20.67
C ILE A 416 18.17 -11.35 21.97
N CYS A 417 18.04 -12.67 21.84
CA CYS A 417 18.23 -13.61 22.94
C CYS A 417 19.63 -14.20 22.84
N VAL A 418 20.48 -13.97 23.84
CA VAL A 418 21.79 -14.62 23.98
C VAL A 418 21.64 -15.70 25.05
N GLY A 419 21.92 -16.96 24.72
CA GLY A 419 21.61 -18.08 25.61
C GLY A 419 22.60 -19.24 25.59
N ALA A 420 22.44 -20.13 26.57
CA ALA A 420 23.19 -21.37 26.73
C ALA A 420 22.24 -22.56 26.86
N ILE A 421 22.56 -23.66 26.19
CA ILE A 421 21.82 -24.93 26.25
C ILE A 421 22.76 -26.01 26.78
N ASN A 422 22.33 -26.75 27.81
CA ASN A 422 23.02 -27.97 28.25
C ASN A 422 22.39 -29.19 27.55
N LYS A 423 23.13 -29.81 26.63
CA LYS A 423 22.63 -30.94 25.82
C LYS A 423 22.38 -32.20 26.64
N GLU A 424 23.11 -32.40 27.74
CA GLU A 424 22.93 -33.58 28.59
C GLU A 424 21.65 -33.50 29.42
N GLU A 425 21.24 -32.28 29.81
CA GLU A 425 19.98 -32.07 30.54
C GLU A 425 18.79 -32.04 29.58
N ASN A 426 18.79 -31.12 28.61
CA ASN A 426 17.72 -31.00 27.61
C ASN A 426 18.14 -30.06 26.47
N GLU A 427 18.36 -30.62 25.27
CA GLU A 427 18.74 -29.82 24.10
C GLU A 427 17.68 -28.83 23.60
N ASN A 428 16.42 -28.96 24.06
CA ASN A 428 15.33 -28.06 23.71
C ASN A 428 15.10 -26.97 24.76
N LYS A 429 15.96 -26.84 25.78
CA LYS A 429 15.85 -25.80 26.79
C LYS A 429 17.06 -24.88 26.79
N ILE A 430 16.80 -23.58 26.68
CA ILE A 430 17.78 -22.54 26.98
C ILE A 430 17.86 -22.44 28.50
N GLN A 431 18.83 -23.12 29.08
CA GLN A 431 19.04 -23.19 30.53
C GLN A 431 19.19 -21.80 31.15
N LEU A 432 19.89 -20.93 30.43
CA LEU A 432 20.10 -19.55 30.81
C LEU A 432 20.15 -18.68 29.55
N GLY A 433 19.44 -17.56 29.55
CA GLY A 433 19.53 -16.58 28.47
C GLY A 433 19.09 -15.20 28.90
N ALA A 434 19.53 -14.18 28.18
CA ALA A 434 19.08 -12.81 28.38
C ALA A 434 18.56 -12.25 27.06
N ILE A 435 17.48 -11.48 27.17
CA ILE A 435 16.81 -10.87 26.02
C ILE A 435 16.90 -9.37 26.14
N ASP A 436 17.37 -8.71 25.10
CA ASP A 436 17.41 -7.25 25.02
C ASP A 436 17.32 -6.76 23.57
N LYS A 437 17.26 -5.45 23.37
CA LYS A 437 17.31 -4.84 22.04
C LYS A 437 18.68 -5.05 21.41
N LYS A 438 18.73 -5.19 20.08
CA LYS A 438 19.96 -5.24 19.28
C LYS A 438 20.98 -4.17 19.72
N SER A 439 20.52 -2.92 19.88
CA SER A 439 21.38 -1.78 20.25
C SER A 439 22.06 -1.96 21.61
N GLU A 440 21.46 -2.73 22.52
CA GLU A 440 22.03 -3.01 23.83
C GLU A 440 23.02 -4.18 23.76
N VAL A 441 22.62 -5.27 23.11
CA VAL A 441 23.39 -6.52 23.08
C VAL A 441 24.73 -6.36 22.37
N PHE A 442 24.75 -5.67 21.22
CA PHE A 442 25.96 -5.56 20.39
C PHE A 442 26.79 -4.31 20.68
N GLN A 443 26.45 -3.53 21.70
CA GLN A 443 27.24 -2.36 22.08
C GLN A 443 28.60 -2.75 22.67
N LEU A 444 29.68 -2.33 22.00
CA LEU A 444 31.03 -2.53 22.48
C LEU A 444 31.25 -1.90 23.85
N SER A 445 31.92 -2.65 24.71
CA SER A 445 32.27 -2.26 26.07
C SER A 445 33.78 -2.04 26.19
N GLN A 446 34.19 -1.05 26.97
CA GLN A 446 35.61 -0.69 27.14
C GLN A 446 36.25 -1.29 28.40
N SER A 447 35.45 -1.73 29.37
CA SER A 447 35.94 -2.20 30.66
C SER A 447 35.97 -3.73 30.75
N CYS A 448 37.09 -4.27 31.22
CA CYS A 448 37.22 -5.69 31.59
C CYS A 448 36.75 -5.99 33.02
N LYS A 449 36.33 -4.97 33.78
CA LYS A 449 35.94 -5.07 35.19
C LYS A 449 34.50 -4.67 35.48
N LYS A 450 33.86 -4.00 34.52
CA LYS A 450 32.58 -3.31 34.68
C LYS A 450 31.73 -3.53 33.43
N ALA A 451 30.67 -4.32 33.55
CA ALA A 451 29.67 -4.50 32.50
C ALA A 451 28.78 -3.25 32.41
N ARG A 452 28.20 -3.01 31.23
CA ARG A 452 27.32 -1.87 30.99
C ARG A 452 25.89 -2.27 31.32
N LYS A 453 25.21 -1.50 32.17
CA LYS A 453 23.77 -1.72 32.44
C LYS A 453 22.96 -1.42 31.18
N SER A 454 22.01 -2.30 30.85
CA SER A 454 20.98 -2.05 29.82
C SER A 454 20.17 -0.81 30.20
N GLU A 455 19.84 0.04 29.22
CA GLU A 455 18.98 1.21 29.46
C GLU A 455 17.54 0.82 29.83
N ASN A 456 17.13 -0.40 29.49
CA ASN A 456 15.75 -0.83 29.51
C ASN A 456 15.46 -1.90 30.60
N GLY A 457 16.47 -2.34 31.37
CA GLY A 457 16.26 -3.34 32.42
C GLY A 457 17.49 -3.65 33.27
N ASP A 458 17.39 -4.74 34.05
CA ASP A 458 18.40 -5.16 35.03
C ASP A 458 19.32 -6.27 34.46
N ILE A 459 19.77 -6.07 33.22
CA ILE A 459 20.83 -6.88 32.61
C ILE A 459 22.07 -6.00 32.47
N TYR A 460 23.25 -6.60 32.67
CA TYR A 460 24.53 -5.95 32.42
C TYR A 460 25.24 -6.65 31.26
N TRP A 461 25.27 -5.99 30.10
CA TRP A 461 25.91 -6.49 28.89
C TRP A 461 27.39 -6.14 28.85
N TYR A 462 28.19 -7.02 28.25
CA TYR A 462 29.57 -6.70 27.91
C TYR A 462 29.96 -7.34 26.58
N PHE A 463 30.54 -6.52 25.71
CA PHE A 463 31.11 -6.95 24.44
C PHE A 463 32.49 -6.31 24.28
N VAL A 464 33.50 -6.94 24.87
CA VAL A 464 34.87 -6.42 24.88
C VAL A 464 35.70 -7.17 23.85
N GLU A 465 36.14 -6.47 22.81
CA GLU A 465 36.92 -7.05 21.73
C GLU A 465 38.16 -7.80 22.25
N LYS A 466 38.47 -8.95 21.63
CA LYS A 466 39.59 -9.83 22.00
C LYS A 466 39.54 -10.35 23.44
N LYS A 467 38.42 -10.15 24.15
CA LYS A 467 38.21 -10.61 25.53
C LYS A 467 36.98 -11.50 25.61
N SER A 468 35.79 -10.92 25.73
CA SER A 468 34.56 -11.71 25.89
C SER A 468 33.31 -10.95 25.47
N PHE A 469 32.30 -11.72 25.08
CA PHE A 469 30.92 -11.30 24.85
C PHE A 469 29.99 -12.04 25.82
N GLY A 470 29.02 -11.35 26.39
CA GLY A 470 28.13 -11.97 27.36
C GLY A 470 27.26 -10.98 28.14
N PHE A 471 26.65 -11.51 29.20
CA PHE A 471 25.86 -10.72 30.14
C PHE A 471 26.04 -11.22 31.57
N ALA A 472 25.67 -10.36 32.52
CA ALA A 472 25.60 -10.63 33.94
C ALA A 472 24.35 -10.03 34.58
N ASP A 473 24.00 -10.53 35.75
CA ASP A 473 22.95 -10.01 36.63
C ASP A 473 23.42 -8.83 37.50
N ASN A 474 24.70 -8.48 37.47
CA ASN A 474 25.24 -7.29 38.10
C ASN A 474 26.43 -6.71 37.34
N GLU A 475 26.84 -5.51 37.71
CA GLU A 475 27.84 -4.71 37.00
C GLU A 475 29.26 -5.28 37.09
N GLN A 476 29.58 -6.05 38.13
CA GLN A 476 30.93 -6.53 38.37
C GLN A 476 31.21 -7.73 37.46
N ILE A 477 32.24 -7.63 36.63
CA ILE A 477 32.76 -8.71 35.76
C ILE A 477 34.27 -8.79 35.92
N GLN A 478 34.89 -9.91 35.55
CA GLN A 478 36.36 -10.04 35.58
C GLN A 478 36.88 -10.75 34.34
N LEU A 479 37.13 -10.01 33.25
CA LEU A 479 37.45 -10.57 31.92
C LEU A 479 38.95 -10.80 31.68
N LYS A 480 39.57 -11.74 32.41
CA LYS A 480 40.96 -12.15 32.11
C LYS A 480 41.01 -12.95 30.80
N ASP A 481 40.44 -14.14 30.88
CA ASP A 481 40.22 -15.12 29.80
C ASP A 481 38.73 -15.45 29.63
N GLY A 482 37.82 -14.70 30.26
CA GLY A 482 36.40 -15.02 30.45
C GLY A 482 35.92 -14.39 31.75
N ASP A 483 34.63 -14.35 32.07
CA ASP A 483 34.15 -13.82 33.36
C ASP A 483 34.30 -14.84 34.51
N PHE A 484 35.31 -14.64 35.37
CA PHE A 484 35.70 -15.53 36.48
C PHE A 484 34.92 -15.36 37.79
N ASN A 485 33.97 -14.41 37.86
CA ASN A 485 33.19 -14.24 39.10
C ASN A 485 32.51 -15.55 39.51
N THR A 486 32.36 -15.86 40.79
CA THR A 486 31.98 -17.23 41.19
C THR A 486 30.49 -17.53 41.11
N PHE A 487 29.62 -16.51 40.98
CA PHE A 487 28.17 -16.72 41.09
C PHE A 487 27.36 -15.82 40.15
N GLY A 488 26.13 -16.24 39.91
CA GLY A 488 25.08 -15.41 39.32
C GLY A 488 24.66 -15.86 37.92
N LYS A 489 23.62 -15.20 37.42
CA LYS A 489 23.04 -15.48 36.11
C LYS A 489 23.87 -14.83 35.02
N ARG A 490 24.94 -15.53 34.61
CA ARG A 490 25.97 -15.01 33.71
C ARG A 490 26.22 -15.92 32.52
N ILE A 491 26.47 -15.34 31.36
CA ILE A 491 27.02 -16.03 30.20
C ILE A 491 28.27 -15.29 29.76
N SER A 492 29.35 -16.03 29.49
CA SER A 492 30.59 -15.45 28.98
C SER A 492 31.14 -16.29 27.84
N TRP A 493 31.30 -15.71 26.66
CA TRP A 493 31.95 -16.33 25.51
C TRP A 493 33.25 -15.65 25.19
N LYS A 494 34.34 -16.40 25.05
CA LYS A 494 35.64 -15.82 24.79
C LYS A 494 35.72 -15.38 23.32
N LEU A 495 36.44 -14.28 23.10
CA LEU A 495 36.66 -13.70 21.77
C LEU A 495 38.14 -13.65 21.38
N ASN A 496 39.00 -14.31 22.17
CA ASN A 496 40.45 -14.33 22.03
C ASN A 496 40.97 -15.55 21.25
N GLY A 497 40.09 -16.27 20.55
CA GLY A 497 40.44 -17.51 19.85
C GLY A 497 40.08 -18.79 20.58
N GLU A 498 39.40 -18.70 21.72
CA GLU A 498 38.91 -19.85 22.50
C GLU A 498 37.37 -19.96 22.45
N GLY A 499 36.84 -21.07 22.96
CA GLY A 499 35.41 -21.35 23.05
C GLY A 499 34.63 -20.51 24.08
N GLY A 500 33.41 -20.91 24.40
CA GLY A 500 32.61 -20.26 25.43
C GLY A 500 33.13 -20.56 26.85
N TYR A 501 33.18 -19.60 27.76
CA TYR A 501 33.75 -19.81 29.09
C TYR A 501 32.74 -20.29 30.13
N ARG A 502 31.52 -19.72 30.12
CA ARG A 502 30.59 -19.83 31.25
C ARG A 502 29.12 -19.81 30.84
N ALA A 503 28.31 -20.58 31.56
CA ALA A 503 26.85 -20.51 31.60
C ALA A 503 26.32 -20.75 33.04
N GLY A 504 25.86 -19.70 33.71
CA GLY A 504 25.44 -19.75 35.11
C GLY A 504 26.61 -20.09 36.02
N ASP A 505 26.44 -21.09 36.90
CA ASP A 505 27.51 -21.55 37.79
C ASP A 505 28.50 -22.52 37.10
N ASN A 506 28.23 -22.94 35.87
CA ASN A 506 29.12 -23.80 35.09
C ASN A 506 30.20 -22.96 34.40
N ILE A 507 31.44 -23.10 34.86
CA ILE A 507 32.64 -22.42 34.33
C ILE A 507 33.53 -23.38 33.55
N ASN A 508 34.57 -22.84 32.88
CA ASN A 508 35.54 -23.60 32.10
C ASN A 508 34.94 -24.43 30.94
N LEU A 509 33.88 -23.91 30.31
CA LEU A 509 33.14 -24.61 29.25
C LEU A 509 33.82 -24.57 27.86
N TYR A 510 35.03 -24.00 27.73
CA TYR A 510 35.61 -23.59 26.44
C TYR A 510 36.04 -24.75 25.54
N ASN A 511 36.10 -25.97 26.08
CA ASN A 511 36.29 -27.21 25.33
C ASN A 511 35.06 -28.13 25.40
N SER A 512 33.95 -27.65 25.99
CA SER A 512 32.76 -28.46 26.18
C SER A 512 32.01 -28.63 24.86
N SER A 513 31.82 -29.90 24.48
CA SER A 513 30.85 -30.31 23.50
C SER A 513 29.49 -30.60 24.12
N ASN A 514 29.27 -30.43 25.43
CA ASN A 514 27.96 -30.67 26.07
C ASN A 514 27.12 -29.39 26.13
N TRP A 515 27.76 -28.22 26.04
CA TRP A 515 27.08 -26.94 26.05
C TRP A 515 27.02 -26.32 24.66
N LYS A 516 25.91 -25.67 24.33
CA LYS A 516 25.71 -24.89 23.09
C LYS A 516 25.46 -23.41 23.38
N LYS A 517 26.11 -22.56 22.61
CA LYS A 517 25.89 -21.10 22.52
C LYS A 517 24.80 -20.85 21.50
N ILE A 518 23.78 -20.10 21.89
CA ILE A 518 22.67 -19.76 20.99
C ILE A 518 22.44 -18.26 20.95
N ILE A 519 22.23 -17.72 19.75
CA ILE A 519 21.65 -16.38 19.54
C ILE A 519 20.38 -16.54 18.73
N LEU A 520 19.26 -16.04 19.27
CA LEU A 520 18.01 -15.93 18.57
C LEU A 520 17.67 -14.46 18.32
N VAL A 521 16.97 -14.21 17.22
CA VAL A 521 16.50 -12.88 16.82
C VAL A 521 15.00 -12.93 16.61
N LEU A 522 14.28 -12.03 17.28
CA LEU A 522 12.89 -11.73 16.99
C LEU A 522 12.85 -10.37 16.28
N LYS A 523 12.54 -10.40 14.99
CA LYS A 523 12.52 -9.21 14.13
C LYS A 523 11.38 -8.28 14.49
#